data_AF-A0A9D1AJH1-F1
#
_entry.id   AF-A0A9D1AJH1-F1
#
_cell.length_a   1.000
_cell.length_b   1.000
_cell.length_c   1.000
_cell.angle_alpha   90.00
_cell.angle_beta   90.00
_cell.angle_gamma   90.00
#
_symmetry.space_group_name_H-M   'P 1'
#
loop_
_entity.id
_entity.type
_entity.pdbx_description
1 polymer ?
#
loop_
_entity_poly.entity_id
_entity_poly.type
_entity_poly.pdbx_seq_one_letter_code
_entity_poly.pdbx_strand_id
1 'polypeptide(L)'
;MDIDLWSPRLVAGISAGEDGEFPASRDAMLARFCRAKQRGADILATPTGHASQVLLQKAGLEGEMEQINTTFTQLTRQAAGTHGLVAGTLAPAGLELEPYGEASFTELMAIYRAQGSCLAKAGVDCFLVETSSALQYARCAVLALRKLKLPILASVRLDQDGELRHGGTALNALTVLQALGVSAFGLRGDYDREDLEEMVEGLAQMAKVPLMVQPAKYRMEGEDLCPLTQEELKAHCNRLMELGATLLYCAAGGERLSVPAQAVKEFAAAGKRHRPAPSDPDQVVLADAWEIYDMDYDRLELGPPLPCTADMSSVLMQQESGGFDVVRIRIDSPEDAQDFAQNEYMAHLPVCFLSHDEISLKLALMLYNGIALVDSQSSLPRKTLEKIAAKYGAVVY
;
A
#
# COMPACT_ATOMS: atom_id res chain seq x y z
N MET A 1 -10.28 8.89 -14.31
CA MET A 1 -9.76 8.20 -15.50
C MET A 1 -9.33 6.83 -15.01
N ASP A 2 -9.86 5.75 -15.57
CA ASP A 2 -9.45 4.41 -15.18
C ASP A 2 -8.16 4.07 -15.94
N ILE A 3 -7.07 3.90 -15.21
CA ILE A 3 -5.79 3.48 -15.76
C ILE A 3 -5.82 1.95 -15.84
N ASP A 4 -5.70 1.37 -17.04
CA ASP A 4 -5.54 -0.09 -17.17
C ASP A 4 -4.15 -0.49 -16.67
N LEU A 5 -4.08 -0.90 -15.41
CA LEU A 5 -2.87 -1.37 -14.72
C LEU A 5 -2.68 -2.89 -14.85
N TRP A 6 -3.64 -3.64 -15.42
CA TRP A 6 -3.49 -5.07 -15.73
C TRP A 6 -2.70 -5.30 -17.03
N SER A 7 -2.68 -4.30 -17.92
CA SER A 7 -1.72 -4.27 -19.02
C SER A 7 -0.29 -4.14 -18.46
N PRO A 8 0.69 -4.90 -19.00
CA PRO A 8 2.09 -4.77 -18.65
C PRO A 8 2.58 -3.32 -18.74
N ARG A 9 3.22 -2.81 -17.68
CA ARG A 9 3.73 -1.44 -17.65
C ARG A 9 5.10 -1.35 -16.98
N LEU A 10 5.88 -0.37 -17.44
CA LEU A 10 7.09 0.05 -16.74
C LEU A 10 6.84 1.37 -15.99
N VAL A 11 7.08 1.36 -14.68
CA VAL A 11 7.13 2.55 -13.83
C VAL A 11 8.60 2.95 -13.67
N ALA A 12 8.92 4.24 -13.83
CA ALA A 12 10.26 4.76 -13.63
C ALA A 12 10.26 6.02 -12.76
N GLY A 13 11.08 6.05 -11.71
CA GLY A 13 11.14 7.16 -10.76
C GLY A 13 12.56 7.54 -10.39
N ILE A 14 12.76 8.75 -9.87
CA ILE A 14 14.04 9.16 -9.30
C ILE A 14 13.94 9.03 -7.78
N SER A 15 14.72 8.12 -7.21
CA SER A 15 14.85 7.98 -5.76
C SER A 15 16.28 8.25 -5.33
N ALA A 16 16.47 8.90 -4.19
CA ALA A 16 17.79 9.09 -3.61
C ALA A 16 18.34 7.73 -3.14
N GLY A 17 19.54 7.36 -3.57
CA GLY A 17 20.23 6.12 -3.15
C GLY A 17 20.22 4.98 -4.18
N GLU A 18 19.16 4.82 -4.97
CA GLU A 18 19.12 3.75 -6.01
C GLU A 18 19.78 4.16 -7.34
N ASP A 19 19.82 5.46 -7.56
CA ASP A 19 20.02 6.09 -8.86
C ASP A 19 21.34 6.92 -8.87
N GLY A 20 22.19 6.74 -7.85
CA GLY A 20 23.33 7.62 -7.57
C GLY A 20 22.90 8.95 -6.95
N GLU A 21 23.69 10.00 -7.18
CA GLU A 21 23.37 11.35 -6.69
C GLU A 21 22.06 11.87 -7.28
N PHE A 22 21.30 12.59 -6.45
CA PHE A 22 20.10 13.30 -6.90
C PHE A 22 20.50 14.34 -7.97
N PRO A 23 19.75 14.49 -9.07
CA PRO A 23 20.16 15.38 -10.15
C PRO A 23 20.42 16.82 -9.67
N ALA A 24 21.62 17.34 -9.94
CA ALA A 24 22.07 18.65 -9.46
C ALA A 24 21.36 19.85 -10.11
N SER A 25 20.60 19.64 -11.18
CA SER A 25 19.86 20.70 -11.87
C SER A 25 18.55 20.22 -12.46
N ARG A 26 17.65 21.17 -12.73
CA ARG A 26 16.38 20.94 -13.43
C ARG A 26 16.60 20.26 -14.79
N ASP A 27 17.60 20.70 -15.55
CA ASP A 27 17.89 20.14 -16.87
C ASP A 27 18.41 18.70 -16.79
N ALA A 28 19.25 18.40 -15.80
CA ALA A 28 19.73 17.04 -15.56
C ALA A 28 18.58 16.09 -15.19
N MET A 29 17.64 16.57 -14.36
CA MET A 29 16.45 15.83 -13.97
C MET A 29 15.51 15.60 -15.16
N LEU A 30 15.23 16.64 -15.95
CA LEU A 30 14.42 16.53 -17.16
C LEU A 30 15.03 15.54 -18.15
N ALA A 31 16.34 15.64 -18.40
CA ALA A 31 17.05 14.72 -19.28
C ALA A 31 16.96 13.27 -18.79
N ARG A 32 17.00 13.03 -17.47
CA ARG A 32 16.84 11.69 -16.88
C ARG A 32 15.44 11.13 -17.15
N PHE A 33 14.39 11.91 -16.90
CA PHE A 33 13.02 11.49 -17.21
C PHE A 33 12.77 11.28 -18.70
N CYS A 34 13.29 12.17 -19.56
CA CYS A 34 13.19 12.00 -21.01
C CYS A 34 13.86 10.70 -21.47
N ARG A 35 15.04 10.36 -20.93
CA ARG A 35 15.70 9.07 -21.20
C ARG A 35 14.86 7.89 -20.73
N ALA A 36 14.27 7.96 -19.54
CA ALA A 36 13.38 6.91 -19.04
C ALA A 36 12.16 6.71 -19.97
N LYS A 37 11.54 7.81 -20.41
CA LYS A 37 10.41 7.76 -21.35
C LYS A 37 10.81 7.17 -22.70
N GLN A 38 11.95 7.58 -23.26
CA GLN A 38 12.50 7.04 -24.51
C GLN A 38 12.80 5.54 -24.43
N ARG A 39 13.15 5.05 -23.24
CA ARG A 39 13.41 3.62 -22.99
C ARG A 39 12.14 2.79 -22.77
N GLY A 40 10.97 3.42 -22.73
CA GLY A 40 9.69 2.71 -22.65
C GLY A 40 8.99 2.81 -21.30
N ALA A 41 9.38 3.74 -20.42
CA ALA A 41 8.61 3.98 -19.20
C ALA A 41 7.19 4.49 -19.55
N ASP A 42 6.17 3.78 -19.06
CA ASP A 42 4.76 4.13 -19.24
C ASP A 42 4.32 5.16 -18.21
N ILE A 43 4.79 4.99 -16.98
CA ILE A 43 4.50 5.84 -15.82
C ILE A 43 5.80 6.44 -15.30
N LEU A 44 5.86 7.77 -15.18
CA LEU A 44 6.96 8.47 -14.54
C LEU A 44 6.57 8.91 -13.13
N ALA A 45 7.31 8.46 -12.13
CA ALA A 45 7.10 8.83 -10.73
C ALA A 45 7.85 10.14 -10.40
N THR A 46 7.15 11.09 -9.79
CA THR A 46 7.70 12.40 -9.45
C THR A 46 8.73 12.30 -8.31
N PRO A 47 9.79 13.12 -8.30
CA PRO A 47 10.76 13.15 -7.20
C PRO A 47 10.22 13.95 -6.00
N THR A 48 9.01 13.62 -5.54
CA THR A 48 8.27 14.38 -4.51
C THR A 48 8.12 13.63 -3.21
N GLY A 49 8.69 12.43 -3.05
CA GLY A 49 8.48 11.59 -1.86
C GLY A 49 8.70 12.34 -0.54
N HIS A 50 9.76 13.15 -0.46
CA HIS A 50 10.10 13.93 0.73
C HIS A 50 9.52 15.36 0.76
N ALA A 51 8.60 15.69 -0.14
CA ALA A 51 7.96 17.01 -0.22
C ALA A 51 6.69 17.10 0.64
N SER A 52 6.71 16.52 1.84
CA SER A 52 5.65 16.64 2.84
C SER A 52 5.98 17.73 3.85
N GLN A 53 4.98 18.27 4.55
CA GLN A 53 5.17 19.36 5.51
C GLN A 53 6.25 19.05 6.56
N VAL A 54 6.21 17.85 7.16
CA VAL A 54 7.16 17.43 8.21
C VAL A 54 8.58 17.30 7.67
N LEU A 55 8.74 16.69 6.49
CA LEU A 55 10.07 16.46 5.93
C LEU A 55 10.71 17.74 5.40
N LEU A 56 9.91 18.64 4.82
CA LEU A 56 10.38 19.96 4.39
C LEU A 56 10.76 20.84 5.57
N GLN A 57 10.03 20.78 6.68
CA GLN A 57 10.43 21.45 7.92
C GLN A 57 11.77 20.93 8.43
N LYS A 58 11.98 19.61 8.47
CA LYS A 58 13.28 19.03 8.84
C LYS A 58 14.43 19.47 7.90
N ALA A 59 14.11 19.82 6.67
CA ALA A 59 15.06 20.33 5.68
C ALA A 59 15.21 21.88 5.67
N GLY A 60 14.51 22.62 6.54
CA GLY A 60 14.52 24.10 6.58
C GLY A 60 13.84 24.76 5.37
N LEU A 61 12.85 24.08 4.80
CA LEU A 61 12.06 24.51 3.63
C LEU A 61 10.57 24.63 4.00
N GLU A 62 10.28 25.13 5.20
CA GLU A 62 8.91 25.35 5.67
C GLU A 62 8.13 26.24 4.70
N GLY A 63 6.89 25.85 4.39
CA GLY A 63 6.01 26.61 3.48
C GLY A 63 6.21 26.34 1.98
N GLU A 64 7.27 25.64 1.58
CA GLU A 64 7.59 25.37 0.16
C GLU A 64 6.85 24.16 -0.43
N MET A 65 5.97 23.50 0.33
CA MET A 65 5.32 22.23 -0.05
C MET A 65 4.57 22.33 -1.39
N GLU A 66 3.73 23.34 -1.57
CA GLU A 66 2.94 23.49 -2.80
C GLU A 66 3.84 23.78 -4.01
N GLN A 67 4.83 24.67 -3.84
CA GLN A 67 5.78 25.04 -4.89
C GLN A 67 6.64 23.85 -5.33
N ILE A 68 7.20 23.09 -4.39
CA ILE A 68 8.06 21.93 -4.68
C ILE A 68 7.27 20.82 -5.38
N ASN A 69 6.12 20.42 -4.84
CA ASN A 69 5.28 19.38 -5.47
C ASN A 69 4.84 19.80 -6.88
N THR A 70 4.44 21.07 -7.05
CA THR A 70 4.02 21.60 -8.36
C THR A 70 5.18 21.61 -9.37
N THR A 71 6.35 22.12 -8.97
CA THR A 71 7.51 22.24 -9.85
C THR A 71 8.00 20.88 -10.35
N PHE A 72 8.14 19.91 -9.44
CA PHE A 72 8.57 18.57 -9.81
C PHE A 72 7.52 17.82 -10.63
N THR A 73 6.23 17.98 -10.32
CA THR A 73 5.15 17.39 -11.13
C THR A 73 5.15 17.94 -12.56
N GLN A 74 5.28 19.26 -12.72
CA GLN A 74 5.33 19.89 -14.04
C GLN A 74 6.55 19.43 -14.86
N LEU A 75 7.70 19.27 -14.22
CA LEU A 75 8.90 18.75 -14.88
C LEU A 75 8.72 17.30 -15.33
N THR A 76 8.19 16.44 -14.46
CA THR A 76 7.90 15.04 -14.81
C THR A 76 6.84 14.95 -15.90
N ARG A 77 5.80 15.80 -15.87
CA ARG A 77 4.79 15.90 -16.94
C ARG A 77 5.38 16.33 -18.27
N GLN A 78 6.29 17.30 -18.26
CA GLN A 78 7.00 17.75 -19.47
C GLN A 78 7.74 16.57 -20.13
N ALA A 79 8.39 15.72 -19.33
CA ALA A 79 9.07 14.53 -19.84
C ALA A 79 8.12 13.40 -20.28
N ALA A 80 7.02 13.20 -19.55
CA ALA A 80 6.02 12.17 -19.86
C ALA A 80 5.35 12.41 -21.23
N GLY A 81 5.24 13.68 -21.64
CA GLY A 81 4.57 14.08 -22.86
C GLY A 81 3.06 13.81 -22.80
N THR A 82 2.44 13.69 -23.97
CA THR A 82 0.97 13.52 -24.09
C THR A 82 0.47 12.10 -23.81
N HIS A 83 1.35 11.10 -23.87
CA HIS A 83 0.98 9.67 -23.76
C HIS A 83 1.59 8.99 -22.53
N GLY A 84 2.42 9.69 -21.75
CA GLY A 84 2.97 9.16 -20.50
C GLY A 84 2.11 9.54 -19.31
N LEU A 85 2.01 8.62 -18.35
CA LEU A 85 1.36 8.88 -17.07
C LEU A 85 2.36 9.45 -16.07
N VAL A 86 1.88 10.28 -15.15
CA VAL A 86 2.66 10.86 -14.06
C VAL A 86 2.10 10.38 -12.73
N ALA A 87 2.91 9.68 -11.95
CA ALA A 87 2.57 9.26 -10.60
C ALA A 87 3.15 10.24 -9.57
N GLY A 88 2.30 10.79 -8.72
CA GLY A 88 2.71 11.63 -7.60
C GLY A 88 3.26 10.80 -6.46
N THR A 89 4.56 10.85 -6.20
CA THR A 89 5.20 10.05 -5.15
C THR A 89 5.04 10.68 -3.77
N LEU A 90 4.63 9.87 -2.80
CA LEU A 90 4.61 10.17 -1.36
C LEU A 90 5.42 9.10 -0.63
N ALA A 91 6.42 9.51 0.15
CA ALA A 91 7.23 8.62 0.98
C ALA A 91 6.76 8.67 2.45
N PRO A 92 7.28 7.80 3.35
CA PRO A 92 6.95 7.86 4.77
C PRO A 92 7.22 9.26 5.35
N ALA A 93 6.24 9.82 6.07
CA ALA A 93 6.28 11.21 6.54
C ALA A 93 7.37 11.49 7.61
N GLY A 94 8.07 10.45 8.08
CA GLY A 94 9.10 10.58 9.12
C GLY A 94 8.52 10.88 10.50
N LEU A 95 7.31 10.40 10.78
CA LEU A 95 6.66 10.38 12.08
C LEU A 95 6.52 8.93 12.54
N GLU A 96 6.62 8.70 13.85
CA GLU A 96 6.29 7.43 14.46
C GLU A 96 4.90 7.51 15.08
N LEU A 97 4.02 6.58 14.71
CA LEU A 97 2.65 6.50 15.21
C LEU A 97 2.59 5.87 16.60
N GLU A 98 1.63 6.30 17.42
CA GLU A 98 1.27 5.59 18.65
C GLU A 98 1.00 4.09 18.39
N PRO A 99 1.41 3.19 19.30
CA PRO A 99 2.11 3.45 20.57
C PRO A 99 3.65 3.59 20.43
N TYR A 100 4.20 3.50 19.21
CA TYR A 100 5.65 3.53 18.96
C TYR A 100 6.24 4.94 18.89
N GLY A 101 5.40 5.97 18.81
CA GLY A 101 5.77 7.38 18.82
C GLY A 101 4.63 8.27 19.29
N GLU A 102 4.81 9.58 19.13
CA GLU A 102 3.89 10.61 19.63
C GLU A 102 2.84 11.06 18.60
N ALA A 103 2.93 10.59 17.35
CA ALA A 103 2.02 11.03 16.31
C ALA A 103 0.73 10.21 16.32
N SER A 104 -0.40 10.90 16.22
CA SER A 104 -1.70 10.26 16.01
C SER A 104 -1.89 9.84 14.55
N PHE A 105 -2.73 8.83 14.34
CA PHE A 105 -3.15 8.41 13.00
C PHE A 105 -3.78 9.56 12.20
N THR A 106 -4.52 10.44 12.88
CA THR A 106 -5.17 11.60 12.26
C THR A 106 -4.20 12.68 11.80
N GLU A 107 -3.10 12.92 12.54
CA GLU A 107 -2.05 13.86 12.13
C GLU A 107 -1.32 13.34 10.90
N LEU A 108 -0.94 12.07 10.88
CA LEU A 108 -0.33 11.44 9.70
C LEU A 108 -1.26 11.50 8.49
N MET A 109 -2.56 11.24 8.69
CA MET A 109 -3.56 11.31 7.62
C MET A 109 -3.67 12.73 7.06
N ALA A 110 -3.58 13.76 7.92
CA ALA A 110 -3.61 15.16 7.49
C ALA A 110 -2.39 15.50 6.62
N ILE A 111 -1.20 15.00 6.97
CA ILE A 111 0.04 15.21 6.20
C ILE A 111 -0.07 14.60 4.80
N TYR A 112 -0.45 13.33 4.70
CA TYR A 112 -0.63 12.67 3.39
C TYR A 112 -1.69 13.36 2.55
N ARG A 113 -2.80 13.79 3.18
CA ARG A 113 -3.87 14.49 2.47
C ARG A 113 -3.42 15.85 1.94
N ALA A 114 -2.62 16.60 2.71
CA ALA A 114 -2.12 17.90 2.31
C ALA A 114 -1.19 17.78 1.10
N GLN A 115 -0.19 16.90 1.16
CA GLN A 115 0.71 16.66 0.03
C GLN A 115 -0.03 16.09 -1.18
N GLY A 116 -0.89 15.08 -0.97
CA GLY A 116 -1.72 14.49 -2.03
C GLY A 116 -2.61 15.53 -2.72
N SER A 117 -3.13 16.51 -1.98
CA SER A 117 -3.93 17.59 -2.56
C SER A 117 -3.09 18.52 -3.45
N CYS A 118 -1.84 18.82 -3.07
CA CYS A 118 -0.91 19.56 -3.91
C CYS A 118 -0.58 18.79 -5.20
N LEU A 119 -0.28 17.49 -5.10
CA LEU A 119 -0.01 16.63 -6.25
C LEU A 119 -1.22 16.53 -7.19
N ALA A 120 -2.43 16.34 -6.66
CA ALA A 120 -3.66 16.30 -7.45
C ALA A 120 -3.91 17.63 -8.20
N LYS A 121 -3.72 18.77 -7.52
CA LYS A 121 -3.80 20.10 -8.15
C LYS A 121 -2.74 20.30 -9.24
N ALA A 122 -1.54 19.76 -9.03
CA ALA A 122 -0.45 19.82 -10.00
C ALA A 122 -0.67 18.90 -11.22
N GLY A 123 -1.69 18.05 -11.20
CA GLY A 123 -2.14 17.27 -12.36
C GLY A 123 -1.44 15.93 -12.53
N VAL A 124 -1.14 15.22 -11.43
CA VAL A 124 -0.74 13.80 -11.47
C VAL A 124 -1.92 12.92 -11.91
N ASP A 125 -1.63 11.79 -12.56
CA ASP A 125 -2.64 10.83 -13.02
C ASP A 125 -3.00 9.80 -11.94
N CYS A 126 -2.05 9.49 -11.05
CA CYS A 126 -2.21 8.59 -9.92
C CYS A 126 -1.28 8.98 -8.77
N PHE A 127 -1.51 8.41 -7.59
CA PHE A 127 -0.58 8.49 -6.46
C PHE A 127 0.28 7.23 -6.39
N LEU A 128 1.54 7.41 -5.99
CA LEU A 128 2.46 6.34 -5.66
C LEU A 128 2.87 6.50 -4.19
N VAL A 129 2.27 5.70 -3.31
CA VAL A 129 2.65 5.61 -1.90
C VAL A 129 3.82 4.63 -1.80
N GLU A 130 5.01 5.17 -1.54
CA GLU A 130 6.25 4.40 -1.56
C GLU A 130 6.63 3.84 -0.19
N THR A 131 7.10 2.59 -0.23
CA THR A 131 8.03 1.99 0.74
C THR A 131 7.60 2.14 2.19
N SER A 132 6.36 1.76 2.47
CA SER A 132 5.91 1.66 3.85
C SER A 132 6.51 0.42 4.50
N SER A 133 7.18 0.59 5.65
CA SER A 133 7.73 -0.53 6.42
C SER A 133 6.74 -1.12 7.42
N ALA A 134 5.54 -0.54 7.58
CA ALA A 134 4.50 -1.11 8.43
C ALA A 134 3.10 -0.76 7.91
N LEU A 135 2.17 -1.69 8.04
CA LEU A 135 0.84 -1.64 7.44
C LEU A 135 0.05 -0.37 7.82
N GLN A 136 0.11 0.04 9.08
CA GLN A 136 -0.59 1.22 9.60
C GLN A 136 -0.29 2.52 8.82
N TYR A 137 0.96 2.71 8.38
CA TYR A 137 1.35 3.89 7.60
C TYR A 137 0.80 3.84 6.17
N ALA A 138 0.86 2.66 5.53
CA ALA A 138 0.28 2.46 4.20
C ALA A 138 -1.24 2.66 4.21
N ARG A 139 -1.94 2.07 5.20
CA ARG A 139 -3.38 2.26 5.42
C ARG A 139 -3.72 3.75 5.57
N CYS A 140 -2.96 4.47 6.40
CA CYS A 140 -3.15 5.89 6.63
C CYS A 140 -3.04 6.71 5.34
N ALA A 141 -1.99 6.47 4.55
CA ALA A 141 -1.79 7.13 3.26
C ALA A 141 -2.94 6.83 2.28
N VAL A 142 -3.35 5.56 2.15
CA VAL A 142 -4.44 5.16 1.25
C VAL A 142 -5.77 5.82 1.66
N LEU A 143 -6.12 5.80 2.95
CA LEU A 143 -7.33 6.44 3.46
C LEU A 143 -7.33 7.97 3.24
N ALA A 144 -6.17 8.62 3.40
CA ALA A 144 -6.00 10.03 3.12
C ALA A 144 -6.25 10.36 1.63
N LEU A 145 -5.65 9.58 0.74
CA LEU A 145 -5.62 9.82 -0.70
C LEU A 145 -6.91 9.40 -1.41
N ARG A 146 -7.65 8.41 -0.90
CA ARG A 146 -8.93 7.97 -1.50
C ARG A 146 -9.93 9.11 -1.67
N LYS A 147 -9.91 10.09 -0.76
CA LYS A 147 -10.78 11.28 -0.84
C LYS A 147 -10.50 12.16 -2.06
N LEU A 148 -9.33 12.01 -2.70
CA LEU A 148 -8.88 12.77 -3.86
C LEU A 148 -9.24 12.10 -5.19
N LYS A 149 -9.82 10.89 -5.17
CA LYS A 149 -10.40 10.20 -6.34
C LYS A 149 -9.44 9.96 -7.52
N LEU A 150 -8.15 9.81 -7.25
CA LEU A 150 -7.17 9.31 -8.21
C LEU A 150 -6.77 7.87 -7.85
N PRO A 151 -6.36 7.04 -8.83
CA PRO A 151 -5.79 5.73 -8.58
C PRO A 151 -4.62 5.80 -7.59
N ILE A 152 -4.50 4.80 -6.72
CA ILE A 152 -3.43 4.72 -5.71
C ILE A 152 -2.65 3.44 -5.95
N LEU A 153 -1.35 3.58 -6.23
CA LEU A 153 -0.39 2.49 -6.24
C LEU A 153 0.32 2.54 -4.90
N ALA A 154 0.30 1.46 -4.13
CA ALA A 154 0.93 1.41 -2.82
C ALA A 154 1.95 0.28 -2.77
N SER A 155 3.14 0.55 -2.23
CA SER A 155 4.16 -0.47 -2.02
C SER A 155 4.60 -0.56 -0.57
N VAL A 156 4.99 -1.77 -0.18
CA VAL A 156 5.61 -2.05 1.12
C VAL A 156 7.06 -2.49 0.94
N ARG A 157 7.82 -2.41 2.03
CA ARG A 157 9.15 -3.00 2.17
C ARG A 157 9.13 -3.95 3.36
N LEU A 158 9.74 -5.11 3.18
CA LEU A 158 9.96 -6.09 4.23
C LEU A 158 11.42 -6.02 4.68
N ASP A 159 11.69 -6.50 5.88
CA ASP A 159 13.05 -6.74 6.37
C ASP A 159 13.64 -8.04 5.79
N GLN A 160 14.74 -8.51 6.39
CA GLN A 160 15.48 -9.69 5.94
C GLN A 160 14.75 -11.01 6.26
N ASP A 161 13.83 -10.98 7.23
CA ASP A 161 13.04 -12.14 7.64
C ASP A 161 11.71 -12.22 6.86
N GLY A 162 11.47 -11.27 5.94
CA GLY A 162 10.24 -11.21 5.14
C GLY A 162 9.07 -10.56 5.87
N GLU A 163 9.32 -9.81 6.93
CA GLU A 163 8.30 -9.20 7.77
C GLU A 163 8.25 -7.66 7.62
N LEU A 164 7.10 -7.08 7.96
CA LEU A 164 6.98 -5.64 8.17
C LEU A 164 7.49 -5.27 9.57
N ARG A 165 8.01 -4.04 9.73
CA ARG A 165 8.63 -3.52 10.97
C ARG A 165 7.78 -3.67 12.24
N HIS A 166 6.45 -3.69 12.12
CA HIS A 166 5.53 -3.86 13.25
C HIS A 166 4.67 -5.12 13.12
N GLY A 167 5.19 -6.14 12.43
CA GLY A 167 4.50 -7.40 12.22
C GLY A 167 3.70 -7.49 10.93
N GLY A 168 3.41 -8.74 10.55
CA GLY A 168 2.67 -9.09 9.35
C GLY A 168 3.55 -9.27 8.12
N THR A 169 3.00 -9.97 7.14
CA THR A 169 3.69 -10.30 5.89
C THR A 169 3.28 -9.36 4.75
N ALA A 170 3.94 -9.47 3.59
CA ALA A 170 3.46 -8.84 2.37
C ALA A 170 2.04 -9.29 1.98
N LEU A 171 1.66 -10.53 2.29
CA LEU A 171 0.32 -11.04 2.00
C LEU A 171 -0.75 -10.35 2.85
N ASN A 172 -0.46 -10.09 4.14
CA ASN A 172 -1.33 -9.30 5.01
C ASN A 172 -1.52 -7.89 4.42
N ALA A 173 -0.42 -7.25 4.04
CA ALA A 173 -0.49 -5.92 3.46
C ALA A 173 -1.27 -5.88 2.13
N LEU A 174 -1.06 -6.85 1.23
CA LEU A 174 -1.83 -6.97 0.00
C LEU A 174 -3.33 -7.08 0.31
N THR A 175 -3.69 -8.01 1.18
CA THR A 175 -5.07 -8.33 1.55
C THR A 175 -5.79 -7.09 2.09
N VAL A 176 -5.15 -6.39 3.02
CA VAL A 176 -5.71 -5.20 3.64
C VAL A 176 -5.77 -4.02 2.68
N LEU A 177 -4.70 -3.72 1.93
CA LEU A 177 -4.65 -2.57 1.04
C LEU A 177 -5.57 -2.74 -0.18
N GLN A 178 -5.72 -3.96 -0.72
CA GLN A 178 -6.67 -4.22 -1.80
C GLN A 178 -8.12 -4.06 -1.34
N ALA A 179 -8.45 -4.47 -0.10
CA ALA A 179 -9.77 -4.24 0.51
C ALA A 179 -10.04 -2.73 0.70
N LEU A 180 -8.99 -1.95 1.01
CA LEU A 180 -9.06 -0.50 1.02
C LEU A 180 -9.21 0.11 -0.38
N GLY A 181 -9.02 -0.65 -1.46
CA GLY A 181 -9.25 -0.20 -2.83
C GLY A 181 -8.05 0.51 -3.47
N VAL A 182 -6.82 0.08 -3.16
CA VAL A 182 -5.66 0.45 -3.99
C VAL A 182 -5.85 -0.07 -5.42
N SER A 183 -5.26 0.62 -6.38
CA SER A 183 -5.33 0.27 -7.80
C SER A 183 -4.18 -0.64 -8.24
N ALA A 184 -3.11 -0.70 -7.46
CA ALA A 184 -2.06 -1.72 -7.54
C ALA A 184 -1.37 -1.85 -6.18
N PHE A 185 -0.87 -3.04 -5.87
CA PHE A 185 -0.04 -3.32 -4.71
C PHE A 185 1.38 -3.63 -5.15
N GLY A 186 2.39 -3.32 -4.35
CA GLY A 186 3.75 -3.59 -4.74
C GLY A 186 4.76 -3.90 -3.65
N LEU A 187 5.87 -4.49 -4.09
CA LEU A 187 7.04 -4.79 -3.27
C LEU A 187 8.21 -3.92 -3.72
N ARG A 188 8.81 -3.22 -2.76
CA ARG A 188 9.99 -2.38 -3.01
C ARG A 188 11.03 -2.54 -1.91
N GLY A 189 12.15 -3.17 -2.25
CA GLY A 189 13.23 -3.44 -1.32
C GLY A 189 14.48 -3.89 -2.04
N ASP A 190 15.50 -4.18 -1.24
CA ASP A 190 16.73 -4.80 -1.71
C ASP A 190 16.69 -6.27 -1.30
N TYR A 191 15.86 -7.03 -2.03
CA TYR A 191 15.64 -8.45 -1.82
C TYR A 191 16.66 -9.30 -2.57
N ASP A 192 16.88 -10.51 -2.07
CA ASP A 192 17.40 -11.59 -2.88
C ASP A 192 16.44 -11.89 -4.05
N ARG A 193 17.01 -12.39 -5.15
CA ARG A 193 16.28 -12.66 -6.38
C ARG A 193 15.25 -13.77 -6.17
N GLU A 194 15.68 -14.89 -5.60
CA GLU A 194 14.86 -16.08 -5.40
C GLU A 194 13.73 -15.80 -4.40
N ASP A 195 14.05 -15.13 -3.28
CA ASP A 195 13.05 -14.73 -2.28
C ASP A 195 11.97 -13.82 -2.89
N LEU A 196 12.38 -12.86 -3.72
CA LEU A 196 11.43 -11.96 -4.40
C LEU A 196 10.52 -12.70 -5.38
N GLU A 197 11.06 -13.69 -6.11
CA GLU A 197 10.27 -14.52 -7.03
C GLU A 197 9.21 -15.32 -6.24
N GLU A 198 9.59 -15.96 -5.13
CA GLU A 198 8.68 -16.72 -4.26
C GLU A 198 7.57 -15.82 -3.68
N MET A 199 7.93 -14.65 -3.17
CA MET A 199 6.96 -13.68 -2.65
C MET A 199 5.94 -13.27 -3.72
N VAL A 200 6.39 -12.99 -4.94
CA VAL A 200 5.48 -12.57 -6.04
C VAL A 200 4.53 -13.70 -6.44
N GLU A 201 5.01 -14.94 -6.49
CA GLU A 201 4.19 -16.11 -6.78
C GLU A 201 3.09 -16.32 -5.71
N GLY A 202 3.45 -16.20 -4.43
CA GLY A 202 2.49 -16.28 -3.33
C GLY A 202 1.44 -15.17 -3.37
N LEU A 203 1.87 -13.92 -3.59
CA LEU A 203 0.97 -12.77 -3.69
C LEU A 203 0.00 -12.90 -4.87
N ALA A 204 0.47 -13.41 -6.01
CA ALA A 204 -0.34 -13.53 -7.23
C ALA A 204 -1.57 -14.43 -7.05
N GLN A 205 -1.52 -15.40 -6.12
CA GLN A 205 -2.63 -16.31 -5.83
C GLN A 205 -3.82 -15.60 -5.17
N MET A 206 -3.56 -14.50 -4.45
CA MET A 206 -4.59 -13.75 -3.70
C MET A 206 -4.88 -12.36 -4.28
N ALA A 207 -4.02 -11.87 -5.17
CA ALA A 207 -4.08 -10.52 -5.72
C ALA A 207 -5.35 -10.28 -6.55
N LYS A 208 -6.21 -9.39 -6.06
CA LYS A 208 -7.35 -8.84 -6.82
C LYS A 208 -7.00 -7.56 -7.57
N VAL A 209 -5.81 -7.05 -7.34
CA VAL A 209 -5.25 -5.85 -7.94
C VAL A 209 -3.92 -6.19 -8.63
N PRO A 210 -3.52 -5.43 -9.66
CA PRO A 210 -2.21 -5.53 -10.30
C PRO A 210 -1.05 -5.51 -9.30
N LEU A 211 -0.05 -6.38 -9.51
CA LEU A 211 1.20 -6.40 -8.75
C LEU A 211 2.29 -5.55 -9.42
N MET A 212 2.91 -4.67 -8.63
CA MET A 212 4.01 -3.79 -9.00
C MET A 212 5.28 -4.19 -8.24
N VAL A 213 6.34 -4.55 -8.95
CA VAL A 213 7.53 -5.14 -8.32
C VAL A 213 8.78 -4.39 -8.74
N GLN A 214 9.64 -4.06 -7.78
CA GLN A 214 11.01 -3.66 -8.05
C GLN A 214 11.87 -4.91 -8.26
N PRO A 215 12.46 -5.14 -9.45
CA PRO A 215 13.34 -6.28 -9.67
C PRO A 215 14.53 -6.27 -8.70
N ALA A 216 14.94 -7.44 -8.24
CA ALA A 216 16.11 -7.60 -7.40
C ALA A 216 17.38 -7.11 -8.12
N LYS A 217 18.31 -6.55 -7.34
CA LYS A 217 19.62 -6.09 -7.84
C LYS A 217 20.71 -7.14 -7.63
N TYR A 218 20.49 -8.04 -6.67
CA TYR A 218 21.46 -9.02 -6.17
C TYR A 218 20.83 -10.41 -6.13
N ARG A 219 21.69 -11.42 -6.03
CA ARG A 219 21.37 -12.77 -5.61
C ARG A 219 22.35 -13.23 -4.54
N MET A 220 21.93 -14.15 -3.70
CA MET A 220 22.77 -14.77 -2.69
C MET A 220 23.61 -15.88 -3.33
N GLU A 221 24.92 -15.86 -3.09
CA GLU A 221 25.84 -16.96 -3.37
C GLU A 221 26.50 -17.40 -2.06
N GLY A 222 25.90 -18.41 -1.40
CA GLY A 222 26.28 -18.73 -0.02
C GLY A 222 25.86 -17.60 0.92
N GLU A 223 26.83 -16.92 1.53
CA GLU A 223 26.60 -15.76 2.41
C GLU A 223 26.84 -14.41 1.71
N ASP A 224 27.30 -14.43 0.45
CA ASP A 224 27.67 -13.22 -0.29
C ASP A 224 26.52 -12.68 -1.16
N LEU A 225 26.33 -11.36 -1.15
CA LEU A 225 25.41 -10.65 -2.05
C LEU A 225 26.10 -10.32 -3.39
N CYS A 226 25.75 -11.05 -4.44
CA CYS A 226 26.33 -10.91 -5.77
C CYS A 226 25.41 -10.09 -6.70
N PRO A 227 25.88 -9.00 -7.33
CA PRO A 227 25.05 -8.23 -8.27
C PRO A 227 24.65 -9.06 -9.50
N LEU A 228 23.39 -8.95 -9.92
CA LEU A 228 22.92 -9.60 -11.14
C LEU A 228 23.63 -9.01 -12.37
N THR A 229 24.06 -9.88 -13.28
CA THR A 229 24.45 -9.51 -14.66
C THR A 229 23.24 -9.01 -15.45
N GLN A 230 23.47 -8.42 -16.64
CA GLN A 230 22.34 -7.98 -17.48
C GLN A 230 21.47 -9.14 -17.96
N GLU A 231 22.06 -10.30 -18.25
CA GLU A 231 21.34 -11.50 -18.69
C GLU A 231 20.49 -12.07 -17.55
N GLU A 232 21.04 -12.16 -16.34
CA GLU A 232 20.30 -12.60 -15.15
C GLU A 232 19.17 -11.62 -14.81
N LEU A 233 19.42 -10.31 -14.88
CA LEU A 233 18.36 -9.31 -14.67
C LEU A 233 17.25 -9.44 -15.72
N LYS A 234 17.58 -9.74 -16.99
CA LYS A 234 16.58 -9.98 -18.02
C LYS A 234 15.73 -11.21 -17.70
N ALA A 235 16.38 -12.32 -17.34
CA ALA A 235 15.70 -13.55 -16.95
C ALA A 235 14.78 -13.31 -15.74
N HIS A 236 15.27 -12.59 -14.74
CA HIS A 236 14.50 -12.24 -13.54
C HIS A 236 13.29 -11.36 -13.85
N CYS A 237 13.44 -10.28 -14.64
CA CYS A 237 12.30 -9.44 -15.05
C CYS A 237 11.24 -10.24 -15.82
N ASN A 238 11.64 -11.13 -16.73
CA ASN A 238 10.71 -12.00 -17.43
C ASN A 238 10.00 -12.97 -16.48
N ARG A 239 10.75 -13.55 -15.52
CA ARG A 239 10.21 -14.47 -14.52
C ARG A 239 9.20 -13.80 -13.61
N LEU A 240 9.50 -12.61 -13.07
CA LEU A 240 8.54 -11.82 -12.26
C LEU A 240 7.23 -11.57 -13.01
N MET A 241 7.34 -11.18 -14.28
CA MET A 241 6.16 -10.98 -15.14
C MET A 241 5.40 -12.27 -15.38
N GLU A 242 6.06 -13.43 -15.47
CA GLU A 242 5.38 -14.73 -15.59
C GLU A 242 4.69 -15.16 -14.30
N LEU A 243 5.28 -14.85 -13.14
CA LEU A 243 4.76 -15.22 -11.83
C LEU A 243 3.53 -14.42 -11.40
N GLY A 244 3.36 -13.19 -11.88
CA GLY A 244 2.18 -12.38 -11.52
C GLY A 244 2.38 -10.88 -11.60
N ALA A 245 3.62 -10.40 -11.73
CA ALA A 245 3.87 -8.98 -11.86
C ALA A 245 3.25 -8.45 -13.17
N THR A 246 2.60 -7.31 -13.06
CA THR A 246 2.03 -6.56 -14.20
C THR A 246 2.74 -5.23 -14.38
N LEU A 247 3.30 -4.67 -13.30
CA LEU A 247 4.16 -3.52 -13.35
C LEU A 247 5.55 -3.87 -12.85
N LEU A 248 6.58 -3.47 -13.61
CA LEU A 248 7.93 -3.39 -13.07
C LEU A 248 8.20 -1.95 -12.67
N TYR A 249 8.78 -1.75 -11.49
CA TYR A 249 9.15 -0.43 -10.99
C TYR A 249 10.66 -0.29 -10.84
N CYS A 250 11.26 0.69 -11.52
CA CYS A 250 12.71 0.86 -11.55
C CYS A 250 13.14 2.32 -11.38
N ALA A 251 14.40 2.48 -11.01
CA ALA A 251 15.04 3.78 -10.96
C ALA A 251 15.26 4.35 -12.39
N ALA A 252 15.08 5.67 -12.56
CA ALA A 252 14.94 6.30 -13.87
C ALA A 252 16.28 6.53 -14.61
N GLY A 253 17.45 6.34 -13.96
CA GLY A 253 18.73 6.74 -14.57
C GLY A 253 19.81 5.67 -14.78
N GLY A 254 19.52 4.38 -14.65
CA GLY A 254 20.49 3.33 -14.99
C GLY A 254 20.45 2.90 -16.45
N GLU A 255 21.58 2.52 -17.06
CA GLU A 255 21.61 1.76 -18.34
C GLU A 255 20.73 0.51 -18.27
N ARG A 256 20.57 -0.05 -17.07
CA ARG A 256 19.74 -1.21 -16.76
C ARG A 256 18.25 -1.03 -17.04
N LEU A 257 17.72 0.20 -17.18
CA LEU A 257 16.29 0.42 -17.43
C LEU A 257 15.79 -0.16 -18.76
N SER A 258 16.68 -0.37 -19.74
CA SER A 258 16.32 -1.03 -21.00
C SER A 258 15.89 -2.50 -20.81
N VAL A 259 16.43 -3.18 -19.80
CA VAL A 259 16.15 -4.59 -19.50
C VAL A 259 14.69 -4.82 -19.06
N PRO A 260 14.19 -4.17 -17.98
CA PRO A 260 12.78 -4.31 -17.59
C PRO A 260 11.83 -3.75 -18.65
N ALA A 261 12.23 -2.69 -19.39
CA ALA A 261 11.42 -2.19 -20.50
C ALA A 261 11.24 -3.22 -21.61
N GLN A 262 12.31 -3.94 -21.96
CA GLN A 262 12.26 -5.02 -22.93
C GLN A 262 11.38 -6.17 -22.43
N ALA A 263 11.51 -6.57 -21.16
CA ALA A 263 10.68 -7.62 -20.56
C ALA A 263 9.18 -7.28 -20.63
N VAL A 264 8.80 -6.07 -20.22
CA VAL A 264 7.41 -5.57 -20.30
C VAL A 264 6.90 -5.62 -21.74
N LYS A 265 7.70 -5.16 -22.72
CA LYS A 265 7.33 -5.16 -24.14
C LYS A 265 7.20 -6.56 -24.71
N GLU A 266 8.12 -7.47 -24.39
CA GLU A 266 8.10 -8.87 -24.84
C GLU A 266 6.87 -9.60 -24.27
N PHE A 267 6.58 -9.41 -22.98
CA PHE A 267 5.40 -9.99 -22.34
C PHE A 267 4.09 -9.49 -22.97
N ALA A 268 3.98 -8.17 -23.22
CA ALA A 268 2.84 -7.57 -23.89
C ALA A 268 2.68 -8.09 -25.34
N ALA A 269 3.78 -8.20 -26.09
CA ALA A 269 3.77 -8.70 -27.47
C ALA A 269 3.35 -10.17 -27.58
N ALA A 270 3.61 -10.98 -26.54
CA ALA A 270 3.14 -12.35 -26.44
C ALA A 270 1.63 -12.47 -26.17
N GLY A 271 0.92 -11.35 -25.95
CA GLY A 271 -0.52 -11.34 -25.64
C GLY A 271 -0.84 -11.90 -24.25
N LYS A 272 0.17 -12.14 -23.40
CA LYS A 272 -0.01 -12.62 -22.02
C LYS A 272 -0.64 -11.50 -21.18
N ARG A 273 -1.59 -11.87 -20.31
CA ARG A 273 -2.21 -10.96 -19.33
C ARG A 273 -2.57 -11.73 -18.08
N HIS A 274 -2.23 -11.15 -16.93
CA HIS A 274 -2.76 -11.60 -15.65
C HIS A 274 -4.19 -11.11 -15.44
N ARG A 275 -4.88 -11.76 -14.52
CA ARG A 275 -6.24 -11.43 -14.12
C ARG A 275 -6.32 -11.42 -12.59
N PRO A 276 -7.32 -10.73 -12.01
CA PRO A 276 -7.61 -10.86 -10.59
C PRO A 276 -7.74 -12.32 -10.20
N ALA A 277 -7.20 -12.69 -9.04
CA ALA A 277 -7.44 -13.99 -8.43
C ALA A 277 -8.95 -14.27 -8.33
N PRO A 278 -9.40 -15.53 -8.45
CA PRO A 278 -10.81 -15.89 -8.29
C PRO A 278 -11.28 -15.68 -6.85
N SER A 279 -12.50 -15.20 -6.64
CA SER A 279 -13.11 -15.10 -5.30
C SER A 279 -14.13 -16.23 -5.13
N ASP A 280 -14.13 -16.86 -3.97
CA ASP A 280 -15.20 -17.73 -3.54
C ASP A 280 -16.29 -16.87 -2.87
N PRO A 281 -17.54 -16.86 -3.37
CA PRO A 281 -18.61 -16.07 -2.76
C PRO A 281 -19.02 -16.55 -1.37
N ASP A 282 -18.71 -17.80 -1.00
CA ASP A 282 -19.06 -18.39 0.29
C ASP A 282 -17.96 -18.14 1.34
N GLN A 283 -16.80 -17.63 0.92
CA GLN A 283 -15.69 -17.27 1.81
C GLN A 283 -15.64 -15.77 2.07
N VAL A 284 -15.26 -15.42 3.30
CA VAL A 284 -14.89 -14.07 3.69
C VAL A 284 -13.45 -14.04 4.16
N VAL A 285 -12.68 -13.11 3.62
CA VAL A 285 -11.32 -12.85 4.05
C VAL A 285 -11.35 -11.68 5.05
N LEU A 286 -10.97 -11.98 6.29
CA LEU A 286 -10.71 -11.00 7.34
C LEU A 286 -9.20 -10.96 7.60
N ALA A 287 -8.74 -9.92 8.27
CA ALA A 287 -7.33 -9.77 8.60
C ALA A 287 -7.17 -8.84 9.78
N ASP A 288 -6.12 -9.05 10.56
CA ASP A 288 -5.56 -8.04 11.44
C ASP A 288 -4.15 -7.64 10.95
N ALA A 289 -3.34 -7.04 11.82
CA ALA A 289 -1.99 -6.63 11.48
C ALA A 289 -1.02 -7.82 11.23
N TRP A 290 -1.34 -9.01 11.71
CA TRP A 290 -0.46 -10.18 11.79
C TRP A 290 -0.96 -11.36 10.96
N GLU A 291 -2.26 -11.62 10.99
CA GLU A 291 -2.88 -12.83 10.45
C GLU A 291 -3.95 -12.51 9.40
N ILE A 292 -4.21 -13.52 8.55
CA ILE A 292 -5.30 -13.52 7.57
C ILE A 292 -6.21 -14.68 7.93
N TYR A 293 -7.51 -14.41 7.97
CA TYR A 293 -8.54 -15.38 8.29
C TYR A 293 -9.41 -15.60 7.07
N ASP A 294 -9.32 -16.78 6.47
CA ASP A 294 -10.21 -17.23 5.39
C ASP A 294 -11.28 -18.13 5.99
N MET A 295 -12.54 -17.69 5.91
CA MET A 295 -13.64 -18.26 6.71
C MET A 295 -14.92 -18.43 5.90
N ASP A 296 -15.68 -19.49 6.20
CA ASP A 296 -17.02 -19.70 5.65
C ASP A 296 -17.98 -18.66 6.22
N TYR A 297 -18.46 -17.75 5.36
CA TYR A 297 -19.28 -16.61 5.77
C TYR A 297 -20.58 -17.04 6.46
N ASP A 298 -21.19 -18.15 6.05
CA ASP A 298 -22.50 -18.57 6.58
C ASP A 298 -22.40 -19.33 7.92
N ARG A 299 -21.19 -19.59 8.41
CA ARG A 299 -20.95 -20.43 9.61
C ARG A 299 -20.24 -19.73 10.75
N LEU A 300 -20.09 -18.41 10.69
CA LEU A 300 -19.37 -17.65 11.71
C LEU A 300 -20.13 -17.60 13.04
N GLU A 301 -19.49 -18.09 14.10
CA GLU A 301 -19.96 -17.92 15.47
C GLU A 301 -19.34 -16.67 16.11
N LEU A 302 -20.15 -15.61 16.26
CA LEU A 302 -19.74 -14.35 16.89
C LEU A 302 -19.90 -14.43 18.40
N GLY A 303 -18.90 -13.94 19.13
CA GLY A 303 -18.99 -13.75 20.58
C GLY A 303 -20.06 -12.74 21.00
N PRO A 304 -20.43 -12.71 22.30
CA PRO A 304 -21.27 -11.64 22.83
C PRO A 304 -20.56 -10.26 22.70
N PRO A 305 -21.30 -9.15 22.49
CA PRO A 305 -20.68 -7.84 22.34
C PRO A 305 -19.92 -7.42 23.60
N LEU A 306 -18.61 -7.23 23.48
CA LEU A 306 -17.75 -6.74 24.54
C LEU A 306 -17.74 -5.21 24.57
N PRO A 307 -17.98 -4.57 25.73
CA PRO A 307 -17.73 -3.13 25.86
C PRO A 307 -16.22 -2.85 25.82
N CYS A 308 -15.84 -1.69 25.32
CA CYS A 308 -14.46 -1.22 25.39
C CYS A 308 -14.14 -0.64 26.77
N THR A 309 -12.92 -0.89 27.21
CA THR A 309 -12.31 -0.35 28.42
C THR A 309 -10.84 -0.10 28.15
N ALA A 310 -10.19 0.76 28.95
CA ALA A 310 -8.77 1.05 28.80
C ALA A 310 -7.86 -0.20 28.79
N ASP A 311 -8.24 -1.24 29.53
CA ASP A 311 -7.63 -2.58 29.48
C ASP A 311 -8.69 -3.59 29.07
N MET A 312 -8.48 -4.23 27.91
CA MET A 312 -9.37 -5.28 27.38
C MET A 312 -8.77 -6.69 27.45
N SER A 313 -7.57 -6.85 28.02
CA SER A 313 -6.80 -8.11 28.00
C SER A 313 -7.63 -9.31 28.47
N SER A 314 -8.21 -9.20 29.66
CA SER A 314 -8.95 -10.31 30.30
C SER A 314 -10.22 -10.68 29.54
N VAL A 315 -10.93 -9.68 28.99
CA VAL A 315 -12.21 -9.92 28.29
C VAL A 315 -12.00 -10.50 26.89
N LEU A 316 -10.93 -10.08 26.19
CA LEU A 316 -10.53 -10.66 24.91
C LEU A 316 -10.12 -12.13 25.08
N MET A 317 -9.19 -12.40 26.01
CA MET A 317 -8.73 -13.77 26.32
C MET A 317 -9.90 -14.71 26.69
N GLN A 318 -10.83 -14.22 27.51
CA GLN A 318 -11.99 -15.02 27.92
C GLN A 318 -12.91 -15.34 26.74
N GLN A 319 -13.14 -14.38 25.83
CA GLN A 319 -13.99 -14.60 24.66
C GLN A 319 -13.34 -15.58 23.67
N GLU A 320 -12.04 -15.48 23.43
CA GLU A 320 -11.29 -16.39 22.56
C GLU A 320 -11.31 -17.83 23.09
N SER A 321 -11.25 -18.00 24.41
CA SER A 321 -11.39 -19.30 25.06
C SER A 321 -12.84 -19.85 25.02
N GLY A 322 -13.80 -19.04 24.59
CA GLY A 322 -15.23 -19.35 24.55
C GLY A 322 -15.67 -20.19 23.35
N GLY A 323 -14.78 -20.46 22.39
CA GLY A 323 -15.09 -21.26 21.19
C GLY A 323 -15.77 -20.47 20.06
N PHE A 324 -15.71 -19.13 20.10
CA PHE A 324 -16.18 -18.28 19.02
C PHE A 324 -15.13 -18.15 17.92
N ASP A 325 -15.57 -17.89 16.69
CA ASP A 325 -14.69 -17.65 15.56
C ASP A 325 -14.29 -16.18 15.44
N VAL A 326 -15.14 -15.27 15.93
CA VAL A 326 -15.00 -13.82 15.78
C VAL A 326 -15.27 -13.11 17.10
N VAL A 327 -14.37 -12.20 17.49
CA VAL A 327 -14.54 -11.33 18.65
C VAL A 327 -15.45 -10.16 18.29
N ARG A 328 -16.53 -9.97 19.05
CA ARG A 328 -17.53 -8.93 18.79
C ARG A 328 -17.33 -7.76 19.75
N ILE A 329 -16.99 -6.59 19.22
CA ILE A 329 -16.69 -5.39 19.99
C ILE A 329 -17.81 -4.36 19.83
N ARG A 330 -18.34 -3.87 20.95
CA ARG A 330 -19.33 -2.79 20.98
C ARG A 330 -18.63 -1.44 21.06
N ILE A 331 -18.90 -0.59 20.07
CA ILE A 331 -18.37 0.78 19.99
C ILE A 331 -19.55 1.76 20.14
N ASP A 332 -19.73 2.30 21.33
CA ASP A 332 -20.78 3.28 21.65
C ASP A 332 -20.27 4.71 21.48
N SER A 333 -18.96 4.95 21.63
CA SER A 333 -18.34 6.28 21.58
C SER A 333 -17.04 6.33 20.75
N PRO A 334 -16.57 7.55 20.38
CA PRO A 334 -15.23 7.71 19.82
C PRO A 334 -14.10 7.27 20.75
N GLU A 335 -14.29 7.35 22.07
CA GLU A 335 -13.32 6.91 23.07
C GLU A 335 -13.18 5.38 23.03
N ASP A 336 -14.30 4.66 22.93
CA ASP A 336 -14.31 3.19 22.78
C ASP A 336 -13.49 2.73 21.56
N ALA A 337 -13.58 3.48 20.46
CA ALA A 337 -12.80 3.19 19.26
C ALA A 337 -11.29 3.38 19.47
N GLN A 338 -10.89 4.35 20.30
CA GLN A 338 -9.49 4.57 20.68
C GLN A 338 -9.01 3.50 21.65
N ASP A 339 -9.80 3.19 22.68
CA ASP A 339 -9.52 2.13 23.65
C ASP A 339 -9.31 0.79 22.95
N PHE A 340 -10.20 0.41 22.03
CA PHE A 340 -10.02 -0.83 21.27
C PHE A 340 -8.76 -0.79 20.39
N ALA A 341 -8.51 0.31 19.68
CA ALA A 341 -7.31 0.43 18.83
C ALA A 341 -6.01 0.29 19.64
N GLN A 342 -5.99 0.72 20.90
CA GLN A 342 -4.84 0.53 21.80
C GLN A 342 -4.72 -0.89 22.33
N ASN A 343 -5.77 -1.71 22.27
CA ASN A 343 -5.79 -3.09 22.75
C ASN A 343 -5.83 -4.12 21.61
N GLU A 344 -5.94 -3.69 20.34
CA GLU A 344 -6.23 -4.59 19.20
C GLU A 344 -5.18 -5.69 19.02
N TYR A 345 -3.93 -5.44 19.40
CA TYR A 345 -2.84 -6.42 19.30
C TYR A 345 -3.03 -7.63 20.22
N MET A 346 -3.95 -7.55 21.18
CA MET A 346 -4.31 -8.66 22.07
C MET A 346 -5.45 -9.52 21.52
N ALA A 347 -6.11 -9.09 20.45
CA ALA A 347 -7.13 -9.90 19.79
C ALA A 347 -6.44 -10.86 18.80
N HIS A 348 -6.60 -12.16 19.02
CA HIS A 348 -6.05 -13.23 18.21
C HIS A 348 -7.09 -13.88 17.29
N LEU A 349 -8.32 -13.38 17.33
CA LEU A 349 -9.41 -13.73 16.43
C LEU A 349 -9.83 -12.50 15.60
N PRO A 350 -10.42 -12.71 14.42
CA PRO A 350 -10.99 -11.62 13.64
C PRO A 350 -12.04 -10.82 14.43
N VAL A 351 -12.18 -9.55 14.07
CA VAL A 351 -12.99 -8.57 14.83
C VAL A 351 -14.27 -8.21 14.09
N CYS A 352 -15.38 -8.15 14.82
CA CYS A 352 -16.66 -7.60 14.37
C CYS A 352 -17.05 -6.38 15.22
N PHE A 353 -17.28 -5.23 14.57
CA PHE A 353 -17.75 -4.03 15.25
C PHE A 353 -19.28 -3.91 15.22
N LEU A 354 -19.87 -3.86 16.40
CA LEU A 354 -21.26 -3.42 16.62
C LEU A 354 -21.25 -1.96 17.08
N SER A 355 -21.82 -1.06 16.28
CA SER A 355 -21.97 0.34 16.67
C SER A 355 -23.28 0.91 16.14
N HIS A 356 -23.94 1.72 16.96
CA HIS A 356 -25.18 2.42 16.62
C HIS A 356 -24.94 3.87 16.19
N ASP A 357 -23.70 4.35 16.26
CA ASP A 357 -23.30 5.70 15.91
C ASP A 357 -22.36 5.70 14.69
N GLU A 358 -22.67 6.55 13.71
CA GLU A 358 -21.94 6.60 12.45
C GLU A 358 -20.51 7.15 12.64
N ILE A 359 -20.27 8.04 13.61
CA ILE A 359 -18.96 8.63 13.85
C ILE A 359 -18.06 7.61 14.54
N SER A 360 -18.55 6.98 15.60
CA SER A 360 -17.85 5.96 16.37
C SER A 360 -17.46 4.76 15.49
N LEU A 361 -18.39 4.24 14.68
CA LEU A 361 -18.09 3.15 13.74
C LEU A 361 -16.99 3.52 12.74
N LYS A 362 -17.05 4.73 12.18
CA LYS A 362 -16.02 5.20 11.23
C LYS A 362 -14.65 5.35 11.88
N LEU A 363 -14.61 5.75 13.16
CA LEU A 363 -13.37 5.90 13.89
C LEU A 363 -12.76 4.53 14.20
N ALA A 364 -13.56 3.58 14.69
CA ALA A 364 -13.11 2.20 14.96
C ALA A 364 -12.51 1.56 13.70
N LEU A 365 -13.22 1.62 12.56
CA LEU A 365 -12.74 1.08 11.30
C LEU A 365 -11.53 1.83 10.72
N MET A 366 -11.37 3.12 11.05
CA MET A 366 -10.22 3.90 10.62
C MET A 366 -8.95 3.52 11.38
N LEU A 367 -9.09 3.24 12.68
CA LEU A 367 -7.97 2.93 13.57
C LEU A 367 -7.59 1.45 13.54
N TYR A 368 -8.54 0.55 13.29
CA TYR A 368 -8.29 -0.88 13.21
C TYR A 368 -7.28 -1.21 12.10
N ASN A 369 -6.23 -1.98 12.40
CA ASN A 369 -5.17 -2.32 11.45
C ASN A 369 -5.47 -3.56 10.58
N GLY A 370 -6.72 -3.74 10.17
CA GLY A 370 -7.16 -4.94 9.45
C GLY A 370 -8.40 -4.77 8.56
N ILE A 371 -9.08 -5.89 8.31
CA ILE A 371 -10.39 -6.02 7.66
C ILE A 371 -11.36 -6.57 8.72
N ALA A 372 -12.22 -5.71 9.23
CA ALA A 372 -13.22 -6.08 10.23
C ALA A 372 -14.56 -6.47 9.59
N LEU A 373 -15.36 -7.21 10.35
CA LEU A 373 -16.80 -7.27 10.14
C LEU A 373 -17.49 -6.05 10.74
N VAL A 374 -18.62 -5.67 10.15
CA VAL A 374 -19.54 -4.64 10.63
C VAL A 374 -20.89 -5.29 10.86
N ASP A 375 -21.35 -5.24 12.10
CA ASP A 375 -22.53 -5.96 12.53
C ASP A 375 -23.84 -5.34 12.03
N SER A 376 -24.64 -6.11 11.30
CA SER A 376 -25.93 -5.67 10.75
C SER A 376 -27.04 -5.54 11.79
N GLN A 377 -26.84 -5.99 13.04
CA GLN A 377 -27.75 -5.70 14.16
C GLN A 377 -27.66 -4.25 14.65
N SER A 378 -26.78 -3.44 14.07
CA SER A 378 -26.78 -2.00 14.27
C SER A 378 -28.14 -1.35 13.94
N SER A 379 -28.52 -0.33 14.71
CA SER A 379 -29.66 0.53 14.39
C SER A 379 -29.43 1.45 13.19
N LEU A 380 -28.19 1.55 12.68
CA LEU A 380 -27.90 2.31 11.48
C LEU A 380 -28.50 1.61 10.25
N PRO A 381 -29.00 2.36 9.24
CA PRO A 381 -29.52 1.75 8.03
C PRO A 381 -28.47 0.88 7.33
N ARG A 382 -28.84 -0.31 6.83
CA ARG A 382 -27.93 -1.23 6.13
C ARG A 382 -27.11 -0.56 5.02
N LYS A 383 -27.74 0.31 4.21
CA LYS A 383 -27.04 1.09 3.16
C LYS A 383 -25.94 2.01 3.72
N THR A 384 -26.13 2.53 4.93
CA THR A 384 -25.13 3.34 5.63
C THR A 384 -23.96 2.46 6.07
N LEU A 385 -24.25 1.28 6.65
CA LEU A 385 -23.22 0.30 7.03
C LEU A 385 -22.39 -0.13 5.80
N GLU A 386 -23.03 -0.52 4.70
CA GLU A 386 -22.37 -0.92 3.46
C GLU A 386 -21.46 0.18 2.90
N LYS A 387 -21.92 1.44 2.94
CA LYS A 387 -21.13 2.60 2.49
C LYS A 387 -19.93 2.86 3.40
N ILE A 388 -20.09 2.70 4.71
CA ILE A 388 -18.99 2.85 5.68
C ILE A 388 -17.99 1.70 5.49
N ALA A 389 -18.46 0.47 5.46
CA ALA A 389 -17.65 -0.73 5.30
C ALA A 389 -16.80 -0.67 4.02
N ALA A 390 -17.40 -0.35 2.86
CA ALA A 390 -16.68 -0.19 1.59
C ALA A 390 -15.64 0.95 1.60
N LYS A 391 -15.81 1.95 2.47
CA LYS A 391 -14.84 3.04 2.62
C LYS A 391 -13.60 2.64 3.41
N TYR A 392 -13.74 1.70 4.35
CA TYR A 392 -12.65 1.27 5.24
C TYR A 392 -12.19 -0.16 4.98
N GLY A 393 -12.67 -0.79 3.90
CA GLY A 393 -12.28 -2.14 3.52
C GLY A 393 -12.81 -3.19 4.49
N ALA A 394 -13.98 -2.95 5.08
CA ALA A 394 -14.67 -3.88 5.98
C ALA A 394 -15.84 -4.57 5.27
N VAL A 395 -16.38 -5.60 5.90
CA VAL A 395 -17.47 -6.42 5.35
C VAL A 395 -18.68 -6.35 6.29
N VAL A 396 -19.88 -6.16 5.76
CA VAL A 396 -21.10 -6.17 6.58
C VAL A 396 -21.52 -7.63 6.80
N TYR A 397 -21.82 -7.98 8.05
CA TYR A 397 -22.32 -9.30 8.46
C TYR A 397 -23.74 -9.20 8.98
#